data_AF-A0A1K2III2-F1
#
_entry.id   AF-A0A1K2III2-F1
#
_cell.length_a   1.000
_cell.length_b   1.000
_cell.length_c   1.000
_cell.angle_alpha   90.00
_cell.angle_beta   90.00
_cell.angle_gamma   90.00
#
_symmetry.space_group_name_H-M   'P 1'
#
loop_
_entity.id
_entity.type
_entity.pdbx_description
1 polymer ?
#
loop_
_entity_poly.entity_id
_entity_poly.type
_entity_poly.pdbx_seq_one_letter_code
_entity_poly.pdbx_strand_id
1 'polypeptide(L)'
;MRKFSLFIIIFLSINFSAQKLSETQKLESLCKVWGFLKYYHPNVAKGNLDWDNQLFQKLNEIEKINDKSQLNEFYSNWIDSLGKVETCEQCKKEDNKIYFLKNFDLNWINNQNIFSENTTQKLNYIQDNRNIGDNYYFGLGGRKVFFRNENSYGSKFTSKEISLLELFRYWNYVEYFFPYKYKTDQNWNDVLTEMIPKFIKINNDETYHLTLAELVTKTDDSHAFLFSPFISLHQYGRRKIPVEYSYAEGKLIVTKINSNKFSEENPLKIDDVIYDVNGKTIPQMVNSFGKYIPASNSWGKIKKVKNLFLFTNNDSIALRLERNGQNLAIKAKAYLLKDIINEKLRHRKNGSLLMMKEKSAM
;
A
#
# COMPACT_ATOMS: atom_id res chain seq x y z
N MET A 1 2.18 -7.06 82.63
CA MET A 1 1.52 -6.82 81.33
C MET A 1 2.56 -6.96 80.23
N ARG A 2 2.66 -8.12 79.58
CA ARG A 2 3.59 -8.39 78.47
C ARG A 2 2.83 -8.24 77.15
N LYS A 3 3.17 -7.24 76.34
CA LYS A 3 2.59 -7.06 75.00
C LYS A 3 3.39 -7.89 74.00
N PHE A 4 2.76 -8.90 73.42
CA PHE A 4 3.25 -9.58 72.22
C PHE A 4 3.02 -8.66 71.02
N SER A 5 4.08 -8.37 70.27
CA SER A 5 3.98 -7.70 68.97
C SER A 5 4.00 -8.78 67.88
N LEU A 6 2.87 -8.97 67.20
CA LEU A 6 2.77 -9.84 66.03
C LEU A 6 3.27 -9.07 64.80
N PHE A 7 4.32 -9.58 64.17
CA PHE A 7 4.82 -9.09 62.89
C PHE A 7 4.07 -9.86 61.78
N ILE A 8 3.19 -9.18 61.04
CA ILE A 8 2.50 -9.74 59.87
C ILE A 8 3.40 -9.49 58.65
N ILE A 9 3.96 -10.56 58.09
CA ILE A 9 4.67 -10.52 56.80
C ILE A 9 3.62 -10.61 55.70
N ILE A 10 3.36 -9.49 55.01
CA ILE A 10 2.53 -9.44 53.82
C ILE A 10 3.39 -9.90 52.64
N PHE A 11 3.12 -11.10 52.13
CA PHE A 11 3.62 -11.55 50.83
C PHE A 11 2.92 -10.73 49.73
N LEU A 12 3.62 -9.74 49.15
CA LEU A 12 3.21 -9.14 47.88
C LEU A 12 3.53 -10.15 46.77
N SER A 13 2.54 -10.94 46.38
CA SER A 13 2.58 -11.68 45.11
C SER A 13 2.42 -10.67 43.97
N ILE A 14 3.57 -10.22 43.43
CA ILE A 14 3.62 -9.47 42.18
C ILE A 14 3.21 -10.46 41.08
N ASN A 15 1.92 -10.50 40.76
CA ASN A 15 1.46 -11.16 39.56
C ASN A 15 2.04 -10.38 38.38
N PHE A 16 3.17 -10.84 37.83
CA PHE A 16 3.58 -10.46 36.48
C PHE A 16 2.48 -10.94 35.54
N SER A 17 1.51 -10.07 35.26
CA SER A 17 0.54 -10.32 34.22
C SER A 17 1.32 -10.38 32.91
N ALA A 18 1.43 -11.57 32.33
CA ALA A 18 2.00 -11.73 31.01
C ALA A 18 1.21 -10.83 30.05
N GLN A 19 1.88 -9.84 29.47
CA GLN A 19 1.24 -8.89 28.58
C GLN A 19 0.73 -9.66 27.36
N LYS A 20 -0.60 -9.81 27.27
CA LYS A 20 -1.26 -10.46 26.15
C LYS A 20 -1.05 -9.63 24.89
N LEU A 21 -0.55 -10.27 23.84
CA LEU A 21 -0.33 -9.62 22.56
C LEU A 21 -1.60 -9.71 21.70
N SER A 22 -1.91 -8.62 21.00
CA SER A 22 -2.92 -8.66 19.94
C SER A 22 -2.39 -9.41 18.72
N GLU A 23 -3.31 -9.96 17.92
CA GLU A 23 -2.96 -10.61 16.65
C GLU A 23 -2.22 -9.65 15.71
N THR A 24 -2.65 -8.38 15.67
CA THR A 24 -1.98 -7.34 14.89
C THR A 24 -0.55 -7.11 15.35
N GLN A 25 -0.28 -6.99 16.66
CA GLN A 25 1.08 -6.82 17.18
C GLN A 25 1.99 -7.99 16.81
N LYS A 26 1.49 -9.23 16.88
CA LYS A 26 2.25 -10.43 16.48
C LYS A 26 2.61 -10.40 14.99
N LEU A 27 1.65 -10.07 14.13
CA LEU A 27 1.87 -10.00 12.69
C LEU A 27 2.77 -8.81 12.29
N GLU A 28 2.66 -7.68 12.97
CA GLU A 28 3.56 -6.54 12.77
C GLU A 28 5.01 -6.90 13.09
N SER A 29 5.23 -7.52 14.26
CA SER A 29 6.59 -7.93 14.66
C SER A 29 7.14 -8.99 13.70
N LEU A 30 6.28 -9.91 13.22
CA LEU A 30 6.70 -10.92 12.26
C LEU A 30 7.08 -10.30 10.92
N CYS A 31 6.29 -9.36 10.40
CA CYS A 31 6.59 -8.62 9.17
C CYS A 31 7.95 -7.94 9.23
N LYS A 32 8.23 -7.26 10.35
CA LYS A 32 9.48 -6.53 10.58
C LYS A 32 10.68 -7.47 10.68
N VAL A 33 10.58 -8.51 11.51
CA VAL A 33 11.66 -9.49 11.70
C VAL A 33 11.93 -10.27 10.40
N TRP A 34 10.88 -10.73 9.70
CA TRP A 34 11.04 -11.46 8.44
C TRP A 34 11.76 -10.63 7.37
N GLY A 35 11.36 -9.37 7.18
CA GLY A 35 12.00 -8.49 6.21
C GLY A 35 13.40 -8.04 6.62
N PHE A 36 13.61 -7.79 7.91
CA PHE A 36 14.95 -7.51 8.45
C PHE A 36 15.91 -8.66 8.17
N LEU A 37 15.53 -9.88 8.53
CA LEU A 37 16.35 -11.07 8.30
C LEU A 37 16.57 -11.30 6.80
N LYS A 38 15.57 -11.05 5.94
CA LYS A 38 15.69 -11.13 4.47
C LYS A 38 16.87 -10.32 3.92
N TYR A 39 17.02 -9.08 4.40
CA TYR A 39 17.99 -8.15 3.84
C TYR A 39 19.31 -8.07 4.63
N TYR A 40 19.28 -8.33 5.93
CA TYR A 40 20.44 -8.16 6.81
C TYR A 40 21.17 -9.47 7.13
N HIS A 41 20.45 -10.59 7.30
CA HIS A 41 21.07 -11.82 7.79
C HIS A 41 21.97 -12.47 6.71
N PRO A 42 23.29 -12.63 6.92
CA PRO A 42 24.21 -13.11 5.89
C PRO A 42 23.86 -14.46 5.27
N ASN A 43 23.27 -15.39 6.04
CA ASN A 43 22.86 -16.69 5.50
C ASN A 43 21.53 -16.64 4.74
N VAL A 44 20.64 -15.71 5.09
CA VAL A 44 19.34 -15.56 4.39
C VAL A 44 19.56 -14.82 3.08
N ALA A 45 20.36 -13.76 3.10
CA ALA A 45 20.68 -12.95 1.93
C ALA A 45 21.38 -13.72 0.78
N LYS A 46 21.86 -14.94 1.03
CA LYS A 46 22.42 -15.85 0.01
C LYS A 46 21.34 -16.56 -0.82
N GLY A 47 20.09 -16.62 -0.35
CA GLY A 47 18.99 -17.27 -1.07
C GLY A 47 18.96 -18.79 -1.00
N ASN A 48 19.69 -19.40 -0.07
CA ASN A 48 19.72 -20.87 0.11
C ASN A 48 18.48 -21.41 0.86
N LEU A 49 17.60 -20.52 1.32
CA LEU A 49 16.38 -20.85 2.04
C LEU A 49 15.19 -20.36 1.22
N ASP A 50 14.15 -21.18 1.12
CA ASP A 50 12.85 -20.74 0.62
C ASP A 50 12.21 -19.80 1.64
N TRP A 51 12.45 -18.50 1.45
CA TRP A 51 12.12 -17.47 2.43
C TRP A 51 10.63 -17.14 2.48
N ASP A 52 9.89 -17.36 1.39
CA ASP A 52 8.44 -17.25 1.38
C ASP A 52 7.84 -18.42 2.17
N ASN A 53 8.32 -19.66 1.95
CA ASN A 53 7.88 -20.81 2.74
C ASN A 53 8.24 -20.69 4.23
N GLN A 54 9.39 -20.09 4.57
CA GLN A 54 9.72 -19.73 5.95
C GLN A 54 8.63 -18.82 6.54
N LEU A 55 8.18 -17.78 5.82
CA LEU A 55 7.11 -16.92 6.32
C LEU A 55 5.82 -17.69 6.57
N PHE A 56 5.40 -18.55 5.64
CA PHE A 56 4.17 -19.33 5.79
C PHE A 56 4.21 -20.25 7.01
N GLN A 57 5.34 -20.91 7.27
CA GLN A 57 5.53 -21.70 8.48
C GLN A 57 5.42 -20.83 9.74
N LYS A 58 6.05 -19.66 9.73
CA LYS A 58 6.05 -18.73 10.86
C LYS A 58 4.69 -18.08 11.12
N LEU A 59 3.89 -17.85 10.08
CA LEU A 59 2.48 -17.45 10.22
C LEU A 59 1.66 -18.50 10.97
N ASN A 60 1.85 -19.79 10.68
CA ASN A 60 1.14 -20.86 11.39
C ASN A 60 1.61 -21.04 12.85
N GLU A 61 2.90 -20.86 13.10
CA GLU A 61 3.47 -20.98 14.45
C GLU A 61 3.03 -19.81 15.35
N ILE A 62 3.01 -18.58 14.85
CA ILE A 62 2.72 -17.37 15.64
C ILE A 62 1.24 -17.27 16.06
N GLU A 63 0.32 -17.97 15.39
CA GLU A 63 -1.09 -18.04 15.79
C GLU A 63 -1.26 -18.62 17.20
N LYS A 64 -0.38 -19.55 17.60
CA LYS A 64 -0.41 -20.24 18.90
C LYS A 64 0.25 -19.44 20.02
N ILE A 65 0.94 -18.35 19.69
CA ILE A 65 1.66 -17.50 20.64
C ILE A 65 0.68 -16.50 21.26
N ASN A 66 0.70 -16.41 22.60
CA ASN A 66 -0.26 -15.59 23.36
C ASN A 66 0.39 -14.36 24.02
N ASP A 67 1.64 -14.51 24.44
CA ASP A 67 2.33 -13.51 25.25
C ASP A 67 3.71 -13.17 24.71
N LYS A 68 4.26 -12.10 25.26
CA LYS A 68 5.58 -11.57 24.91
C LYS A 68 6.71 -12.59 25.11
N SER A 69 6.65 -13.43 26.14
CA SER A 69 7.73 -14.38 26.44
C SER A 69 7.82 -15.43 25.35
N GLN A 70 6.68 -16.06 25.01
CA GLN A 70 6.56 -17.04 23.93
C GLN A 70 6.99 -16.45 22.59
N LEU A 71 6.60 -15.20 22.30
CA LEU A 71 6.99 -14.51 21.07
C LEU A 71 8.52 -14.34 20.95
N ASN A 72 9.19 -14.01 22.05
CA ASN A 72 10.63 -13.79 22.04
C ASN A 72 11.43 -15.09 22.01
N GLU A 73 10.93 -16.15 22.66
CA GLU A 73 11.48 -17.50 22.49
C GLU A 73 11.39 -17.95 21.03
N PHE A 74 10.22 -17.74 20.41
CA PHE A 74 10.01 -18.02 18.99
C PHE A 74 11.00 -17.28 18.08
N TYR A 75 11.20 -15.96 18.26
CA TYR A 75 12.17 -15.21 17.45
C TYR A 75 13.61 -15.62 17.74
N SER A 76 13.98 -15.85 19.00
CA SER A 76 15.33 -16.29 19.36
C SER A 76 15.65 -17.62 18.69
N ASN A 77 14.75 -18.61 18.80
CA ASN A 77 14.94 -19.93 18.20
C ASN A 77 15.00 -19.86 16.66
N TRP A 78 14.15 -19.04 16.04
CA TRP A 78 14.18 -18.85 14.59
C TRP A 78 15.50 -18.23 14.14
N ILE A 79 15.97 -17.17 14.81
CA ILE A 79 17.27 -16.52 14.51
C ILE A 79 18.41 -17.53 14.65
N ASP A 80 18.43 -18.30 15.74
CA ASP A 80 19.49 -19.30 15.99
C ASP A 80 19.51 -20.40 14.93
N SER A 81 18.35 -20.79 14.40
CA SER A 81 18.26 -21.81 13.34
C SER A 81 18.81 -21.35 11.97
N LEU A 82 19.01 -20.05 11.76
CA LEU A 82 19.54 -19.50 10.50
C LEU A 82 21.08 -19.61 10.41
N GLY A 83 21.70 -20.16 11.44
CA GLY A 83 23.14 -20.40 11.51
C GLY A 83 23.91 -19.18 12.01
N LYS A 84 25.19 -19.41 12.32
CA LYS A 84 26.07 -18.40 12.91
C LYS A 84 26.28 -17.21 11.96
N VAL A 85 26.23 -16.01 12.54
CA VAL A 85 26.63 -14.75 11.91
C VAL A 85 28.05 -14.41 12.37
N GLU A 86 28.99 -14.44 11.43
CA GLU A 86 30.38 -14.08 11.69
C GLU A 86 30.53 -12.55 11.85
N THR A 87 31.57 -12.13 12.57
CA THR A 87 31.83 -10.71 12.78
C THR A 87 32.21 -10.00 11.48
N CYS A 88 31.61 -8.84 11.23
CA CYS A 88 31.85 -8.05 10.03
C CYS A 88 32.69 -6.80 10.34
N GLU A 89 34.02 -6.93 10.29
CA GLU A 89 34.91 -5.79 10.54
C GLU A 89 34.75 -4.67 9.50
N GLN A 90 34.35 -5.00 8.27
CA GLN A 90 34.06 -4.00 7.24
C GLN A 90 32.79 -3.19 7.53
N CYS A 91 31.82 -3.76 8.25
CA CYS A 91 30.56 -3.09 8.58
C CYS A 91 30.74 -1.94 9.57
N LYS A 92 31.84 -1.96 10.34
CA LYS A 92 32.23 -0.94 11.33
C LYS A 92 33.06 0.20 10.73
N LYS A 93 33.50 0.09 9.47
CA LYS A 93 34.32 1.13 8.85
C LYS A 93 33.49 2.39 8.68
N GLU A 94 33.84 3.42 9.44
CA GLU A 94 33.31 4.75 9.23
C GLU A 94 33.80 5.27 7.87
N ASP A 95 32.87 5.85 7.12
CA ASP A 95 33.12 6.52 5.86
C ASP A 95 32.81 8.01 6.09
N ASN A 96 33.66 8.91 5.59
CA ASN A 96 33.55 10.36 5.82
C ASN A 96 32.41 11.04 5.03
N LYS A 97 31.55 10.28 4.34
CA LYS A 97 30.42 10.79 3.58
C LYS A 97 29.24 11.01 4.50
N ILE A 98 28.57 12.12 4.27
CA ILE A 98 27.33 12.46 4.94
C ILE A 98 26.20 11.78 4.18
N TYR A 99 25.61 10.76 4.79
CA TYR A 99 24.45 10.06 4.24
C TYR A 99 23.14 10.74 4.66
N PHE A 100 22.16 10.76 3.75
CA PHE A 100 20.80 11.16 4.07
C PHE A 100 20.05 9.99 4.72
N LEU A 101 19.97 10.00 6.05
CA LEU A 101 19.45 8.86 6.84
C LEU A 101 18.01 9.03 7.33
N LYS A 102 17.27 10.07 6.92
CA LYS A 102 15.90 10.28 7.44
C LYS A 102 14.92 9.13 7.16
N ASN A 103 15.14 8.33 6.12
CA ASN A 103 14.32 7.14 5.83
C ASN A 103 14.74 5.91 6.63
N PHE A 104 15.96 5.93 7.18
CA PHE A 104 16.56 4.78 7.81
C PHE A 104 16.24 4.80 9.31
N ASP A 105 15.32 3.92 9.72
CA ASP A 105 14.90 3.82 11.12
C ASP A 105 14.68 2.36 11.51
N LEU A 106 15.60 1.81 12.30
CA LEU A 106 15.51 0.47 12.87
C LEU A 106 15.12 0.48 14.36
N ASN A 107 14.66 1.62 14.89
CA ASN A 107 14.33 1.75 16.32
C ASN A 107 13.20 0.81 16.76
N TRP A 108 12.41 0.25 15.83
CA TRP A 108 11.41 -0.77 16.15
C TRP A 108 12.03 -2.00 16.84
N ILE A 109 13.32 -2.31 16.61
CA ILE A 109 14.06 -3.38 17.28
C ILE A 109 14.09 -3.15 18.80
N ASN A 110 14.13 -1.88 19.23
CA ASN A 110 14.23 -1.50 20.64
C ASN A 110 12.86 -1.39 21.33
N ASN A 111 11.77 -1.84 20.70
CA ASN A 111 10.44 -1.79 21.30
C ASN A 111 10.31 -2.81 22.44
N GLN A 112 10.52 -2.34 23.67
CA GLN A 112 10.45 -3.14 24.89
C GLN A 112 9.06 -3.70 25.21
N ASN A 113 7.99 -3.28 24.52
CA ASN A 113 6.68 -3.92 24.69
C ASN A 113 6.55 -5.21 23.86
N ILE A 114 7.39 -5.36 22.83
CA ILE A 114 7.35 -6.50 21.91
C ILE A 114 8.55 -7.40 22.11
N PHE A 115 9.75 -6.82 22.18
CA PHE A 115 11.00 -7.58 22.23
C PHE A 115 11.56 -7.65 23.66
N SER A 116 12.16 -8.79 23.98
CA SER A 116 13.02 -8.96 25.14
C SER A 116 14.42 -8.45 24.83
N GLU A 117 15.22 -8.25 25.87
CA GLU A 117 16.61 -7.82 25.71
C GLU A 117 17.42 -8.82 24.87
N ASN A 118 17.26 -10.12 25.12
CA ASN A 118 17.94 -11.17 24.34
C ASN A 118 17.63 -11.09 22.83
N THR A 119 16.35 -10.96 22.45
CA THR A 119 15.97 -10.84 21.04
C THR A 119 16.49 -9.55 20.42
N THR A 120 16.40 -8.44 21.16
CA THR A 120 16.92 -7.13 20.75
C THR A 120 18.42 -7.21 20.48
N GLN A 121 19.19 -7.83 21.38
CA GLN A 121 20.63 -8.03 21.21
C GLN A 121 20.97 -8.88 19.99
N LYS A 122 20.21 -9.95 19.71
CA LYS A 122 20.40 -10.78 18.51
C LYS A 122 20.14 -9.99 17.21
N LEU A 123 19.06 -9.21 17.16
CA LEU A 123 18.74 -8.37 16.00
C LEU A 123 19.81 -7.28 15.78
N ASN A 124 20.23 -6.59 16.85
CA ASN A 124 21.31 -5.60 16.78
C ASN A 124 22.64 -6.24 16.35
N TYR A 125 22.97 -7.43 16.85
CA TYR A 125 24.16 -8.16 16.42
C TYR A 125 24.13 -8.48 14.91
N ILE A 126 22.97 -8.85 14.36
CA ILE A 126 22.80 -9.03 12.91
C ILE A 126 22.93 -7.70 12.16
N GLN A 127 22.40 -6.60 12.69
CA GLN A 127 22.53 -5.27 12.07
C GLN A 127 24.01 -4.85 11.95
N ASP A 128 24.77 -5.05 13.02
CA ASP A 128 26.19 -4.69 13.11
C ASP A 128 27.07 -5.63 12.27
N ASN A 129 26.61 -6.86 12.04
CA ASN A 129 27.32 -7.89 11.28
C ASN A 129 26.56 -8.31 10.00
N ARG A 130 25.87 -7.36 9.39
CA ARG A 130 24.96 -7.58 8.26
C ARG A 130 25.65 -7.99 6.98
N ASN A 131 24.88 -8.53 6.04
CA ASN A 131 25.34 -8.70 4.67
C ASN A 131 25.62 -7.34 4.01
N ILE A 132 26.86 -7.16 3.53
CA ILE A 132 27.28 -5.98 2.76
C ILE A 132 27.69 -6.33 1.31
N GLY A 133 27.64 -7.62 0.96
CA GLY A 133 27.97 -8.12 -0.37
C GLY A 133 26.74 -8.16 -1.28
N ASP A 134 26.80 -9.05 -2.28
CA ASP A 134 25.66 -9.31 -3.15
C ASP A 134 24.46 -9.84 -2.34
N ASN A 135 23.24 -9.53 -2.79
CA ASN A 135 22.00 -9.95 -2.13
C ASN A 135 21.12 -10.73 -3.10
N TYR A 136 20.60 -11.88 -2.67
CA TYR A 136 19.76 -12.72 -3.51
C TYR A 136 18.45 -12.05 -3.94
N TYR A 137 17.89 -11.15 -3.13
CA TYR A 137 16.54 -10.59 -3.34
C TYR A 137 16.55 -9.23 -4.06
N PHE A 138 17.70 -8.54 -4.13
CA PHE A 138 17.80 -7.26 -4.83
C PHE A 138 19.18 -7.06 -5.46
N GLY A 139 19.26 -6.13 -6.41
CA GLY A 139 20.50 -5.70 -7.02
C GLY A 139 20.49 -4.21 -7.35
N LEU A 140 21.66 -3.70 -7.75
CA LEU A 140 21.85 -2.31 -8.18
C LEU A 140 22.02 -2.25 -9.69
N GLY A 141 21.13 -1.51 -10.36
CA GLY A 141 21.18 -1.20 -11.78
C GLY A 141 21.41 0.30 -11.99
N GLY A 142 22.67 0.72 -12.07
CA GLY A 142 23.04 2.13 -12.12
C GLY A 142 22.58 2.87 -10.85
N ARG A 143 21.60 3.78 -10.99
CA ARG A 143 21.01 4.53 -9.86
C ARG A 143 19.72 3.92 -9.30
N LYS A 144 19.30 2.75 -9.80
CA LYS A 144 18.03 2.11 -9.43
C LYS A 144 18.30 0.81 -8.66
N VAL A 145 17.48 0.53 -7.65
CA VAL A 145 17.38 -0.80 -7.05
C VAL A 145 16.39 -1.61 -7.87
N PHE A 146 16.69 -2.88 -8.11
CA PHE A 146 15.74 -3.83 -8.68
C PHE A 146 15.60 -5.05 -7.78
N PHE A 147 14.40 -5.60 -7.69
CA PHE A 147 14.13 -6.84 -6.97
C PHE A 147 14.26 -8.03 -7.91
N ARG A 148 14.73 -9.16 -7.40
CA ARG A 148 14.94 -10.40 -8.16
C ARG A 148 14.66 -11.61 -7.28
N ASN A 149 14.42 -12.75 -7.92
CA ASN A 149 14.20 -14.04 -7.25
C ASN A 149 13.03 -14.03 -6.24
N GLU A 150 11.97 -13.30 -6.56
CA GLU A 150 10.73 -13.27 -5.79
C GLU A 150 9.67 -14.08 -6.54
N ASN A 151 8.96 -14.96 -5.83
CA ASN A 151 7.90 -15.74 -6.44
C ASN A 151 6.66 -14.88 -6.70
N SER A 152 6.05 -15.08 -7.87
CA SER A 152 4.76 -14.50 -8.22
C SER A 152 3.64 -15.48 -7.91
N TYR A 153 2.71 -15.08 -7.04
CA TYR A 153 1.53 -15.88 -6.67
C TYR A 153 0.28 -15.56 -7.52
N GLY A 154 0.44 -14.73 -8.56
CA GLY A 154 -0.64 -14.33 -9.47
C GLY A 154 -1.50 -13.20 -8.92
N SER A 155 -2.49 -12.78 -9.72
CA SER A 155 -3.34 -11.63 -9.38
C SER A 155 -4.58 -11.98 -8.57
N LYS A 156 -4.90 -13.26 -8.41
CA LYS A 156 -6.11 -13.72 -7.72
C LYS A 156 -5.86 -13.86 -6.23
N PHE A 157 -6.91 -13.70 -5.44
CA PHE A 157 -6.91 -14.11 -4.06
C PHE A 157 -6.87 -15.64 -3.98
N THR A 158 -5.85 -16.16 -3.33
CA THR A 158 -5.60 -17.61 -3.18
C THR A 158 -5.72 -18.04 -1.73
N SER A 159 -5.07 -17.32 -0.81
CA SER A 159 -5.16 -17.57 0.63
C SER A 159 -4.82 -16.33 1.46
N LYS A 160 -5.13 -16.40 2.76
CA LYS A 160 -4.77 -15.37 3.76
C LYS A 160 -3.26 -15.24 3.88
N GLU A 161 -2.53 -16.35 3.85
CA GLU A 161 -1.07 -16.41 3.98
C GLU A 161 -0.38 -15.71 2.82
N ILE A 162 -0.83 -15.96 1.58
CA ILE A 162 -0.31 -15.27 0.39
C ILE A 162 -0.65 -13.78 0.46
N SER A 163 -1.85 -13.42 0.91
CA SER A 163 -2.23 -12.01 1.05
C SER A 163 -1.36 -11.28 2.08
N LEU A 164 -1.06 -11.93 3.22
CA LEU A 164 -0.15 -11.39 4.23
C LEU A 164 1.30 -11.33 3.73
N LEU A 165 1.75 -12.32 2.95
CA LEU A 165 3.06 -12.27 2.29
C LEU A 165 3.19 -11.03 1.39
N GLU A 166 2.19 -10.74 0.56
CA GLU A 166 2.22 -9.56 -0.33
C GLU A 166 2.21 -8.25 0.46
N LEU A 167 1.44 -8.16 1.56
CA LEU A 167 1.52 -7.03 2.48
C LEU A 167 2.93 -6.89 3.08
N PHE A 168 3.49 -7.97 3.60
CA PHE A 168 4.78 -7.94 4.29
C PHE A 168 5.90 -7.60 3.31
N ARG A 169 5.87 -8.18 2.12
CA ARG A 169 6.81 -7.90 1.03
C ARG A 169 6.76 -6.43 0.64
N TYR A 170 5.58 -5.90 0.32
CA TYR A 170 5.44 -4.51 -0.10
C TYR A 170 5.80 -3.53 1.02
N TRP A 171 5.37 -3.80 2.26
CA TRP A 171 5.73 -2.98 3.41
C TRP A 171 7.25 -2.89 3.59
N ASN A 172 7.94 -4.03 3.48
CA ASN A 172 9.40 -4.09 3.58
C ASN A 172 10.11 -3.46 2.38
N TYR A 173 9.56 -3.55 1.16
CA TYR A 173 10.11 -2.80 0.02
C TYR A 173 10.13 -1.30 0.30
N VAL A 174 9.04 -0.78 0.85
CA VAL A 174 8.99 0.63 1.19
C VAL A 174 9.89 0.96 2.37
N GLU A 175 9.93 0.10 3.39
CA GLU A 175 10.72 0.29 4.60
C GLU A 175 12.21 0.48 4.30
N TYR A 176 12.77 -0.36 3.41
CA TYR A 176 14.20 -0.42 3.16
C TYR A 176 14.67 0.32 1.89
N PHE A 177 13.81 0.48 0.88
CA PHE A 177 14.23 0.96 -0.44
C PHE A 177 13.52 2.22 -0.93
N PHE A 178 12.48 2.70 -0.23
CA PHE A 178 11.75 3.87 -0.68
C PHE A 178 12.45 5.18 -0.31
N PRO A 179 12.74 6.07 -1.29
CA PRO A 179 13.63 7.20 -1.08
C PRO A 179 13.02 8.38 -0.29
N TYR A 180 11.72 8.38 -0.02
CA TYR A 180 11.05 9.48 0.70
C TYR A 180 9.90 9.01 1.61
N LYS A 181 10.04 7.84 2.23
CA LYS A 181 9.16 7.35 3.31
C LYS A 181 8.97 8.40 4.41
N TYR A 182 9.99 9.19 4.76
CA TYR A 182 9.88 10.28 5.74
C TYR A 182 8.94 11.44 5.34
N LYS A 183 8.44 11.46 4.10
CA LYS A 183 7.51 12.48 3.57
C LYS A 183 6.09 11.97 3.35
N THR A 184 5.79 10.70 3.63
CA THR A 184 4.42 10.19 3.54
C THR A 184 3.54 10.87 4.58
N ASP A 185 2.25 11.04 4.29
CA ASP A 185 1.31 11.72 5.19
C ASP A 185 1.12 10.92 6.50
N GLN A 186 1.22 9.59 6.40
CA GLN A 186 1.12 8.66 7.53
C GLN A 186 2.48 8.03 7.85
N ASN A 187 2.78 7.81 9.13
CA ASN A 187 3.97 7.05 9.53
C ASN A 187 3.88 5.63 8.95
N TRP A 188 4.97 5.16 8.33
CA TRP A 188 4.96 3.87 7.64
C TRP A 188 4.71 2.67 8.57
N ASN A 189 5.09 2.75 9.85
CA ASN A 189 4.74 1.72 10.83
C ASN A 189 3.23 1.69 11.10
N ASP A 190 2.58 2.85 11.20
CA ASP A 190 1.12 2.93 11.42
C ASP A 190 0.35 2.38 10.21
N VAL A 191 0.90 2.51 8.99
CA VAL A 191 0.33 1.88 7.80
C VAL A 191 0.27 0.36 7.97
N LEU A 192 1.32 -0.27 8.51
CA LEU A 192 1.30 -1.73 8.75
C LEU A 192 0.20 -2.11 9.74
N THR A 193 0.11 -1.38 10.86
CA THR A 193 -0.92 -1.55 11.89
C THR A 193 -2.33 -1.45 11.31
N GLU A 194 -2.56 -0.45 10.46
CA GLU A 194 -3.86 -0.22 9.83
C GLU A 194 -4.19 -1.28 8.78
N MET A 195 -3.20 -1.76 8.03
CA MET A 195 -3.43 -2.65 6.88
C MET A 195 -3.55 -4.11 7.28
N ILE A 196 -2.86 -4.59 8.32
CA ILE A 196 -2.94 -6.00 8.76
C ILE A 196 -4.39 -6.47 8.97
N PRO A 197 -5.25 -5.78 9.75
CA PRO A 197 -6.64 -6.20 9.95
C PRO A 197 -7.47 -6.20 8.65
N LYS A 198 -7.13 -5.36 7.68
CA LYS A 198 -7.80 -5.33 6.37
C LYS A 198 -7.40 -6.55 5.55
N PHE A 199 -6.10 -6.88 5.53
CA PHE A 199 -5.58 -8.06 4.83
C PHE A 199 -6.11 -9.38 5.39
N ILE A 200 -6.28 -9.49 6.72
CA ILE A 200 -6.88 -10.66 7.36
C ILE A 200 -8.34 -10.88 6.92
N LYS A 201 -9.08 -9.80 6.61
CA LYS A 201 -10.51 -9.85 6.25
C LYS A 201 -10.75 -10.12 4.76
N ILE A 202 -9.71 -10.17 3.93
CA ILE A 202 -9.82 -10.45 2.50
C ILE A 202 -10.36 -11.87 2.33
N ASN A 203 -11.37 -12.01 1.47
CA ASN A 203 -11.98 -13.30 1.18
C ASN A 203 -12.37 -13.49 -0.31
N ASN A 204 -12.01 -12.53 -1.17
CA ASN A 204 -12.28 -12.58 -2.60
C ASN A 204 -11.35 -11.63 -3.40
N ASP A 205 -11.31 -11.78 -4.72
CA ASP A 205 -10.46 -10.99 -5.62
C ASP A 205 -10.72 -9.48 -5.54
N GLU A 206 -11.98 -9.05 -5.40
CA GLU A 206 -12.33 -7.62 -5.31
C GLU A 206 -11.69 -6.98 -4.07
N THR A 207 -11.95 -7.55 -2.90
CA THR A 207 -11.40 -7.05 -1.63
C THR A 207 -9.88 -7.13 -1.60
N TYR A 208 -9.29 -8.16 -2.23
CA TYR A 208 -7.84 -8.29 -2.37
C TYR A 208 -7.24 -7.13 -3.15
N HIS A 209 -7.75 -6.88 -4.36
CA HIS A 209 -7.25 -5.79 -5.21
C HIS A 209 -7.49 -4.40 -4.63
N LEU A 210 -8.64 -4.16 -4.00
CA LEU A 210 -8.92 -2.88 -3.36
C LEU A 210 -8.02 -2.63 -2.14
N THR A 211 -7.73 -3.67 -1.36
CA THR A 211 -6.85 -3.54 -0.18
C THR A 211 -5.40 -3.33 -0.61
N LEU A 212 -4.93 -4.00 -1.67
CA LEU A 212 -3.62 -3.71 -2.29
C LEU A 212 -3.54 -2.27 -2.81
N ALA A 213 -4.58 -1.78 -3.49
CA ALA A 213 -4.61 -0.41 -4.00
C ALA A 213 -4.56 0.62 -2.86
N GLU A 214 -5.26 0.34 -1.75
CA GLU A 214 -5.22 1.16 -0.55
C GLU A 214 -3.81 1.17 0.07
N LEU A 215 -3.13 0.02 0.19
CA LEU A 215 -1.75 -0.08 0.65
C LEU A 215 -0.80 0.78 -0.20
N VAL A 216 -0.86 0.64 -1.53
CA VAL A 216 -0.02 1.41 -2.47
C VAL A 216 -0.31 2.91 -2.35
N THR A 217 -1.57 3.28 -2.11
CA THR A 217 -2.00 4.68 -1.94
C THR A 217 -1.31 5.37 -0.76
N LYS A 218 -1.02 4.62 0.33
CA LYS A 218 -0.35 5.14 1.53
C LYS A 218 1.09 5.60 1.31
N THR A 219 1.67 5.38 0.13
CA THR A 219 2.99 5.90 -0.23
C THR A 219 2.99 7.38 -0.63
N ASP A 220 1.81 7.98 -0.84
CA ASP A 220 1.63 9.37 -1.27
C ASP A 220 2.54 9.74 -2.47
N ASP A 221 2.61 8.83 -3.44
CA ASP A 221 3.52 8.96 -4.57
C ASP A 221 2.80 8.97 -5.91
N SER A 222 3.01 10.03 -6.68
CA SER A 222 2.45 10.15 -8.02
C SER A 222 3.00 9.10 -9.00
N HIS A 223 4.20 8.55 -8.75
CA HIS A 223 4.81 7.49 -9.55
C HIS A 223 4.34 6.09 -9.17
N ALA A 224 3.80 5.90 -7.96
CA ALA A 224 3.19 4.64 -7.59
C ALA A 224 1.90 4.42 -8.38
N PHE A 225 1.63 3.17 -8.73
CA PHE A 225 0.38 2.75 -9.36
C PHE A 225 0.15 1.25 -9.10
N LEU A 226 -1.12 0.87 -9.10
CA LEU A 226 -1.54 -0.53 -9.17
C LEU A 226 -2.58 -0.64 -10.30
N PHE A 227 -2.28 -1.47 -11.30
CA PHE A 227 -3.23 -1.76 -12.35
C PHE A 227 -4.11 -2.93 -11.94
N SER A 228 -5.43 -2.71 -11.85
CA SER A 228 -6.39 -3.78 -11.62
C SER A 228 -7.73 -3.47 -12.29
N PRO A 229 -8.26 -4.39 -13.10
CA PRO A 229 -9.62 -4.29 -13.62
C PRO A 229 -10.67 -4.20 -12.50
N PHE A 230 -10.43 -4.84 -11.35
CA PHE A 230 -11.35 -4.81 -10.21
C PHE A 230 -11.45 -3.41 -9.60
N ILE A 231 -10.34 -2.67 -9.48
CA ILE A 231 -10.40 -1.27 -9.04
C ILE A 231 -11.28 -0.47 -10.01
N SER A 232 -11.05 -0.61 -11.31
CA SER A 232 -11.81 0.14 -12.32
C SER A 232 -13.29 -0.19 -12.30
N LEU A 233 -13.63 -1.48 -12.23
CA LEU A 233 -15.00 -1.97 -12.25
C LEU A 233 -15.77 -1.62 -10.97
N HIS A 234 -15.14 -1.77 -9.80
CA HIS A 234 -15.83 -1.63 -8.52
C HIS A 234 -15.78 -0.21 -7.96
N GLN A 235 -14.82 0.63 -8.36
CA GLN A 235 -14.76 2.04 -7.93
C GLN A 235 -15.47 3.00 -8.89
N TYR A 236 -15.34 2.80 -10.21
CA TYR A 236 -15.83 3.75 -11.22
C TYR A 236 -16.95 3.16 -12.06
N GLY A 237 -16.78 1.92 -12.49
CA GLY A 237 -17.71 1.21 -13.35
C GLY A 237 -17.35 1.26 -14.83
N ARG A 238 -18.11 0.50 -15.64
CA ARG A 238 -17.79 0.23 -17.06
C ARG A 238 -18.60 1.04 -18.07
N ARG A 239 -19.64 1.75 -17.63
CA ARG A 239 -20.47 2.62 -18.45
C ARG A 239 -20.13 4.07 -18.14
N LYS A 240 -20.31 4.97 -19.11
CA LYS A 240 -20.08 6.41 -18.95
C LYS A 240 -21.21 7.19 -19.62
N ILE A 241 -21.58 8.35 -19.07
CA ILE A 241 -22.38 9.33 -19.81
C ILE A 241 -21.54 9.83 -21.01
N PRO A 242 -22.11 9.96 -22.22
CA PRO A 242 -21.34 10.29 -23.42
C PRO A 242 -21.06 11.80 -23.49
N VAL A 243 -20.26 12.31 -22.55
CA VAL A 243 -19.79 13.70 -22.49
C VAL A 243 -18.30 13.79 -22.17
N GLU A 244 -17.68 14.88 -22.60
CA GLU A 244 -16.40 15.35 -22.09
C GLU A 244 -16.66 16.54 -21.17
N TYR A 245 -15.77 16.72 -20.20
CA TYR A 245 -15.90 17.77 -19.21
C TYR A 245 -14.53 18.21 -18.69
N SER A 246 -14.48 19.41 -18.15
CA SER A 246 -13.33 19.95 -17.42
C SER A 246 -13.65 20.06 -15.93
N TYR A 247 -12.67 19.79 -15.08
CA TYR A 247 -12.79 20.02 -13.64
C TYR A 247 -12.35 21.45 -13.31
N ALA A 248 -13.18 22.18 -12.56
CA ALA A 248 -12.85 23.49 -12.01
C ALA A 248 -13.59 23.69 -10.68
N GLU A 249 -12.88 24.19 -9.66
CA GLU A 249 -13.47 24.59 -8.37
C GLU A 249 -14.40 23.56 -7.71
N GLY A 250 -14.07 22.27 -7.79
CA GLY A 250 -14.91 21.22 -7.21
C GLY A 250 -16.18 20.91 -8.00
N LYS A 251 -16.28 21.34 -9.26
CA LYS A 251 -17.39 21.05 -10.18
C LYS A 251 -16.86 20.53 -11.52
N LEU A 252 -17.76 19.99 -12.35
CA LEU A 252 -17.47 19.57 -13.72
C LEU A 252 -18.22 20.47 -14.70
N ILE A 253 -17.52 21.02 -15.67
CA ILE A 253 -18.11 21.83 -16.74
C ILE A 253 -18.16 20.97 -18.00
N VAL A 254 -19.35 20.74 -18.55
CA VAL A 254 -19.52 19.94 -19.78
C VAL A 254 -18.94 20.72 -20.96
N THR A 255 -17.96 20.13 -21.64
CA THR A 255 -17.26 20.77 -22.77
C THR A 255 -17.66 20.17 -24.12
N LYS A 256 -18.21 18.96 -24.14
CA LYS A 256 -18.62 18.28 -25.38
C LYS A 256 -19.68 17.23 -25.09
N ILE A 257 -20.65 17.11 -25.98
CA ILE A 257 -21.60 15.99 -26.03
C ILE A 257 -21.16 15.04 -27.14
N ASN A 258 -20.96 13.76 -26.81
CA ASN A 258 -20.67 12.72 -27.78
C ASN A 258 -21.96 11.98 -28.14
N SER A 259 -22.12 11.63 -29.40
CA SER A 259 -23.22 10.78 -29.85
C SER A 259 -23.03 9.34 -29.36
N ASN A 260 -24.11 8.57 -29.32
CA ASN A 260 -24.08 7.13 -29.05
C ASN A 260 -24.63 6.37 -30.27
N LYS A 261 -24.32 5.07 -30.35
CA LYS A 261 -24.77 4.20 -31.45
C LYS A 261 -26.29 4.08 -31.59
N PHE A 262 -27.04 4.43 -30.56
CA PHE A 262 -28.49 4.32 -30.52
C PHE A 262 -29.20 5.62 -30.95
N SER A 263 -28.44 6.67 -31.28
CA SER A 263 -28.96 8.00 -31.63
C SER A 263 -29.89 8.59 -30.55
N GLU A 264 -29.69 8.19 -29.30
CA GLU A 264 -30.46 8.71 -28.17
C GLU A 264 -29.92 10.09 -27.76
N GLU A 265 -30.81 11.04 -27.47
CA GLU A 265 -30.42 12.37 -27.01
C GLU A 265 -29.81 12.34 -25.60
N ASN A 266 -28.85 13.24 -25.36
CA ASN A 266 -28.26 13.44 -24.04
C ASN A 266 -28.96 14.63 -23.36
N PRO A 267 -29.51 14.48 -22.15
CA PRO A 267 -30.15 15.60 -21.43
C PRO A 267 -29.17 16.70 -20.99
N LEU A 268 -27.86 16.42 -20.98
CA LEU A 268 -26.80 17.40 -20.74
C LEU A 268 -26.55 18.28 -21.96
N LYS A 269 -26.16 19.52 -21.69
CA LYS A 269 -25.75 20.51 -22.69
C LYS A 269 -24.32 20.96 -22.40
N ILE A 270 -23.66 21.49 -23.43
CA ILE A 270 -22.39 22.21 -23.26
C ILE A 270 -22.62 23.37 -22.27
N ASP A 271 -21.62 23.64 -21.44
CA ASP A 271 -21.61 24.62 -20.34
C ASP A 271 -22.47 24.28 -19.11
N ASP A 272 -23.11 23.10 -19.08
CA ASP A 272 -23.70 22.61 -17.83
C ASP A 272 -22.62 22.42 -16.75
N VAL A 273 -22.88 22.94 -15.56
CA VAL A 273 -21.98 22.82 -14.41
C VAL A 273 -22.51 21.76 -13.45
N ILE A 274 -21.97 20.55 -13.52
CA ILE A 274 -22.33 19.42 -12.66
C ILE A 274 -21.61 19.55 -11.32
N TYR A 275 -22.37 19.58 -10.23
CA TYR A 275 -21.83 19.68 -8.88
C TYR A 275 -22.12 18.46 -7.99
N ASP A 276 -23.03 17.57 -8.42
CA ASP A 276 -23.38 16.34 -7.71
C ASP A 276 -23.61 15.18 -8.68
N VAL A 277 -23.12 14.00 -8.30
CA VAL A 277 -23.27 12.74 -9.02
C VAL A 277 -23.74 11.67 -8.04
N ASN A 278 -24.94 11.13 -8.25
CA ASN A 278 -25.59 10.13 -7.40
C ASN A 278 -25.63 10.52 -5.91
N GLY A 279 -25.88 11.79 -5.60
CA GLY A 279 -25.95 12.29 -4.23
C GLY A 279 -24.57 12.53 -3.58
N LYS A 280 -23.49 12.50 -4.37
CA LYS A 280 -22.13 12.85 -3.93
C LYS A 280 -21.64 14.06 -4.69
N THR A 281 -21.12 15.05 -3.97
CA THR A 281 -20.39 16.17 -4.56
C THR A 281 -19.09 15.68 -5.21
N ILE A 282 -18.57 16.41 -6.20
CA ILE A 282 -17.30 16.04 -6.85
C ILE A 282 -16.14 15.94 -5.85
N PRO A 283 -15.97 16.82 -4.85
CA PRO A 283 -14.95 16.65 -3.81
C PRO A 283 -15.11 15.36 -2.99
N GLN A 284 -16.35 14.96 -2.66
CA GLN A 284 -16.59 13.67 -1.99
C GLN A 284 -16.20 12.49 -2.88
N MET A 285 -16.42 12.58 -4.20
CA MET A 285 -15.96 11.56 -5.15
C MET A 285 -14.43 11.52 -5.22
N VAL A 286 -13.75 12.67 -5.27
CA VAL A 286 -12.28 12.76 -5.22
C VAL A 286 -11.74 12.05 -3.98
N ASN A 287 -12.33 12.29 -2.81
CA ASN A 287 -11.91 11.64 -1.57
C ASN A 287 -12.16 10.12 -1.61
N SER A 288 -13.31 9.69 -2.12
CA SER A 288 -13.65 8.26 -2.25
C SER A 288 -12.67 7.52 -3.18
N PHE A 289 -12.37 8.11 -4.34
CA PHE A 289 -11.44 7.52 -5.31
C PHE A 289 -9.98 7.64 -4.84
N GLY A 290 -9.64 8.73 -4.15
CA GLY A 290 -8.34 9.01 -3.60
C GLY A 290 -7.88 8.01 -2.53
N LYS A 291 -8.79 7.17 -2.01
CA LYS A 291 -8.46 6.02 -1.16
C LYS A 291 -7.65 4.94 -1.88
N TYR A 292 -7.78 4.85 -3.20
CA TYR A 292 -7.19 3.78 -4.03
C TYR A 292 -6.24 4.32 -5.10
N ILE A 293 -5.94 5.61 -5.06
CA ILE A 293 -5.08 6.28 -6.04
C ILE A 293 -3.93 6.98 -5.30
N PRO A 294 -2.70 6.48 -5.43
CA PRO A 294 -1.53 7.15 -4.88
C PRO A 294 -1.28 8.47 -5.61
N ALA A 295 -0.96 9.53 -4.88
CA ALA A 295 -0.50 10.79 -5.45
C ALA A 295 0.18 11.66 -4.40
N SER A 296 1.12 12.49 -4.84
CA SER A 296 1.97 13.32 -3.97
C SER A 296 1.31 14.60 -3.45
N ASN A 297 0.08 14.87 -3.85
CA ASN A 297 -0.73 15.98 -3.35
C ASN A 297 -2.18 15.84 -3.86
N SER A 298 -3.06 16.69 -3.33
CA SER A 298 -4.47 16.76 -3.69
C SER A 298 -4.70 16.96 -5.20
N TRP A 299 -3.92 17.82 -5.85
CA TRP A 299 -4.04 18.05 -7.30
C TRP A 299 -3.63 16.82 -8.11
N GLY A 300 -2.60 16.09 -7.68
CA GLY A 300 -2.22 14.81 -8.26
C GLY A 300 -3.37 13.79 -8.19
N LYS A 301 -4.08 13.72 -7.06
CA LYS A 301 -5.29 12.87 -6.91
C LYS A 301 -6.35 13.29 -7.93
N ILE A 302 -6.71 14.58 -7.97
CA ILE A 302 -7.68 15.14 -8.93
C ILE A 302 -7.28 14.81 -10.37
N LYS A 303 -6.02 15.04 -10.75
CA LYS A 303 -5.51 14.79 -12.11
C LYS A 303 -5.66 13.32 -12.52
N LYS A 304 -5.46 12.38 -11.60
CA LYS A 304 -5.63 10.94 -11.84
C LYS A 304 -7.11 10.53 -11.97
N VAL A 305 -8.02 11.19 -11.23
CA VAL A 305 -9.45 10.82 -11.23
C VAL A 305 -10.34 11.64 -12.17
N LYS A 306 -9.85 12.76 -12.71
CA LYS A 306 -10.68 13.77 -13.37
C LYS A 306 -11.52 13.29 -14.54
N ASN A 307 -11.25 12.11 -15.09
CA ASN A 307 -12.02 11.55 -16.21
C ASN A 307 -13.01 10.47 -15.77
N LEU A 308 -13.08 10.14 -14.47
CA LEU A 308 -13.79 8.98 -13.93
C LEU A 308 -15.14 9.33 -13.27
N PHE A 309 -15.44 10.60 -13.03
CA PHE A 309 -16.61 11.01 -12.24
C PHE A 309 -17.97 10.69 -12.86
N LEU A 310 -18.04 10.51 -14.18
CA LEU A 310 -19.29 10.18 -14.89
C LEU A 310 -19.33 8.73 -15.38
N PHE A 311 -18.52 7.86 -14.76
CA PHE A 311 -18.62 6.41 -14.92
C PHE A 311 -19.58 5.79 -13.90
N THR A 312 -20.16 4.64 -14.25
CA THR A 312 -21.06 3.86 -13.40
C THR A 312 -21.19 2.41 -13.88
N ASN A 313 -21.68 1.52 -13.01
CA ASN A 313 -22.15 0.19 -13.41
C ASN A 313 -23.65 0.14 -13.75
N ASN A 314 -24.40 1.18 -13.37
CA ASN A 314 -25.82 1.31 -13.63
C ASN A 314 -26.09 1.82 -15.05
N ASP A 315 -27.30 1.64 -15.57
CA ASP A 315 -27.67 2.15 -16.90
C ASP A 315 -27.83 3.69 -16.93
N SER A 316 -27.77 4.35 -15.78
CA SER A 316 -27.91 5.81 -15.68
C SER A 316 -27.25 6.36 -14.42
N ILE A 317 -27.09 7.67 -14.39
CA ILE A 317 -26.55 8.46 -13.29
C ILE A 317 -27.53 9.59 -12.97
N ALA A 318 -27.83 9.80 -11.69
CA ALA A 318 -28.53 10.99 -11.22
C ALA A 318 -27.53 12.13 -11.05
N LEU A 319 -27.84 13.31 -11.59
CA LEU A 319 -26.98 14.49 -11.54
C LEU A 319 -27.73 15.67 -10.95
N ARG A 320 -27.01 16.51 -10.20
CA ARG A 320 -27.43 17.89 -9.96
C ARG A 320 -26.44 18.84 -10.62
N LEU A 321 -26.99 19.80 -11.36
CA LEU A 321 -26.22 20.72 -12.17
C LEU A 321 -26.83 22.12 -12.16
N GLU A 322 -26.01 23.09 -12.51
CA GLU A 322 -26.43 24.46 -12.78
C GLU A 322 -26.43 24.69 -14.30
N ARG A 323 -27.52 25.28 -14.81
CA ARG A 323 -27.68 25.69 -16.21
C ARG A 323 -28.35 27.05 -16.24
N ASN A 324 -27.70 28.05 -16.84
CA ASN A 324 -28.22 29.42 -16.93
C ASN A 324 -28.65 30.00 -15.56
N GLY A 325 -27.87 29.73 -14.51
CA GLY A 325 -28.16 30.17 -13.14
C GLY A 325 -29.28 29.39 -12.42
N GLN A 326 -29.84 28.36 -13.03
CA GLN A 326 -30.86 27.50 -12.42
C GLN A 326 -30.29 26.13 -12.03
N ASN A 327 -30.62 25.68 -10.82
CA ASN A 327 -30.28 24.34 -10.37
C ASN A 327 -31.29 23.32 -10.90
N LEU A 328 -30.79 22.27 -11.54
CA LEU A 328 -31.57 21.20 -12.13
C LEU A 328 -31.14 19.85 -11.55
N ALA A 329 -32.12 18.97 -11.37
CA ALA A 329 -31.88 17.55 -11.11
C ALA A 329 -32.27 16.75 -12.35
N ILE A 330 -31.33 16.00 -12.91
CA ILE A 330 -31.57 15.19 -14.11
C ILE A 330 -31.08 13.75 -13.92
N LYS A 331 -31.54 12.87 -14.79
CA LYS A 331 -31.05 11.50 -14.88
C LYS A 331 -30.53 11.27 -16.30
N ALA A 332 -29.24 10.98 -16.43
CA ALA A 332 -28.57 10.78 -17.71
C ALA A 332 -28.21 9.32 -17.92
N LYS A 333 -28.47 8.78 -19.11
CA LYS A 333 -28.16 7.39 -19.47
C LYS A 333 -26.65 7.20 -19.65
N ALA A 334 -26.17 6.04 -19.22
CA ALA A 334 -24.76 5.66 -19.29
C ALA A 334 -24.57 4.47 -20.24
N TYR A 335 -23.55 4.55 -21.08
CA TYR A 335 -23.31 3.59 -22.15
C TYR A 335 -21.96 2.91 -21.96
N LEU A 336 -21.84 1.68 -22.44
CA LEU A 336 -20.51 1.07 -22.56
C LEU A 336 -19.65 1.91 -23.50
N LEU A 337 -18.34 1.97 -23.23
CA LEU A 337 -17.42 2.77 -24.04
C LEU A 337 -17.46 2.42 -25.53
N LYS A 338 -17.70 1.14 -25.86
CA LYS A 338 -17.85 0.67 -27.25
C LYS A 338 -19.07 1.23 -27.99
N ASP A 339 -20.03 1.80 -27.27
CA ASP A 339 -21.30 2.32 -27.80
C ASP A 339 -21.31 3.86 -27.85
N ILE A 340 -20.25 4.51 -27.37
CA ILE A 340 -20.04 5.96 -27.46
C ILE A 340 -19.23 6.27 -28.72
N ILE A 341 -19.73 7.18 -29.56
CA ILE A 341 -19.08 7.61 -30.79
C ILE A 341 -18.21 8.82 -30.47
N ASN A 342 -16.91 8.57 -30.34
CA ASN A 342 -15.94 9.66 -30.21
C ASN A 342 -15.59 10.16 -31.61
N GLU A 343 -16.13 11.31 -32.00
CA GLU A 343 -15.57 12.06 -33.13
C GLU A 343 -14.15 12.48 -32.75
N LYS A 344 -13.15 11.72 -33.20
CA LYS A 344 -11.78 12.24 -33.28
C LYS A 344 -11.87 13.46 -34.19
N LEU A 345 -11.48 14.64 -33.69
CA LEU A 345 -11.15 15.76 -34.55
C LEU A 345 -10.18 15.22 -35.62
N ARG A 346 -10.66 15.06 -36.86
CA ARG A 346 -9.79 14.84 -38.00
C ARG A 346 -8.93 16.09 -38.08
N HIS A 347 -7.71 16.06 -37.56
CA HIS A 347 -6.70 17.00 -38.02
C HIS A 347 -6.69 16.89 -39.55
N ARG A 348 -7.02 18.00 -40.22
CA ARG A 348 -6.87 18.13 -41.67
C ARG A 348 -5.43 17.76 -42.03
N LYS A 349 -5.21 16.51 -42.43
CA LYS A 349 -3.99 16.08 -43.11
C LYS A 349 -4.06 16.63 -44.53
N ASN A 350 -3.60 17.85 -44.72
CA ASN A 350 -2.93 18.23 -45.96
C ASN A 350 -1.42 18.27 -45.66
N GLY A 351 -0.67 17.40 -46.34
CA GLY A 351 0.75 17.61 -46.61
C GLY A 351 1.76 17.02 -45.62
N SER A 352 2.59 16.12 -46.15
CA SER A 352 3.89 15.64 -45.66
C SER A 352 3.95 14.90 -44.31
N LEU A 353 4.08 13.58 -44.47
CA LEU A 353 4.51 12.59 -43.49
C LEU A 353 5.98 12.86 -43.10
N LEU A 354 6.23 13.23 -41.85
CA LEU A 354 7.54 13.06 -41.20
C LEU A 354 7.31 12.22 -39.95
N MET A 355 7.71 10.95 -40.02
CA MET A 355 7.75 10.05 -38.88
C MET A 355 8.79 10.56 -37.88
N MET A 356 8.36 10.89 -36.66
CA MET A 356 9.24 10.81 -35.49
C MET A 356 8.77 9.66 -34.61
N LYS A 357 9.58 8.60 -34.60
CA LYS A 357 9.60 7.58 -33.56
C LYS A 357 9.99 8.27 -32.25
N GLU A 358 9.07 8.36 -31.29
CA GLU A 358 9.46 8.62 -29.91
C GLU A 358 9.95 7.31 -29.29
N LYS A 359 11.27 7.29 -29.05
CA LYS A 359 11.96 6.29 -28.25
C LYS A 359 11.40 6.35 -26.83
N SER A 360 11.01 5.18 -26.33
CA SER A 360 11.08 4.85 -24.91
C SER A 360 12.49 5.19 -24.40
N ALA A 361 12.57 6.06 -23.39
CA ALA A 361 13.79 6.36 -22.66
C ALA A 361 13.60 5.92 -21.20
N MET A 362 14.21 4.76 -20.90
CA MET A 362 15.11 4.44 -19.78
C MET A 362 14.93 5.10 -18.40
#